data_AF-A0A2P7RKQ6-F1
#
_entry.id   AF-A0A2P7RKQ6-F1
#
_cell.length_a   1.000
_cell.length_b   1.000
_cell.length_c   1.000
_cell.angle_alpha   90.00
_cell.angle_beta   90.00
_cell.angle_gamma   90.00
#
_symmetry.space_group_name_H-M   'P 1'
#
loop_
_entity.id
_entity.type
_entity.pdbx_description
1 polymer ?
#
loop_
_entity_poly.entity_id
_entity_poly.type
_entity_poly.pdbx_seq_one_letter_code
_entity_poly.pdbx_strand_id
1 'polypeptide(L)'
;MRTERSTLAVSLAKSKNASRCEICDDDFNLRYGAPYIEAHHIIPIASKASEYRVTAADFALLCPNCHKAVHVHMAKGSEDYTHIKDMLKQRLSSLRQVDIEQPHANRAR
;
A
#
# COMPACT_ATOMS: atom_id res chain seq x y z
N MET A 1 -15.45 4.85 5.37
CA MET A 1 -15.52 5.83 4.28
C MET A 1 -15.79 5.08 2.97
N ARG A 2 -17.05 5.00 2.57
CA ARG A 2 -17.49 4.43 1.29
C ARG A 2 -17.78 5.64 0.39
N THR A 3 -16.82 6.05 -0.44
CA THR A 3 -17.01 7.19 -1.33
C THR A 3 -16.48 6.82 -2.71
N GLU A 4 -17.35 7.01 -3.69
CA GLU A 4 -17.22 6.87 -5.14
C GLU A 4 -16.12 5.94 -5.70
N ARG A 5 -16.57 4.79 -6.19
CA ARG A 5 -15.79 3.93 -7.08
C ARG A 5 -15.95 4.45 -8.50
N SER A 6 -15.15 5.44 -8.91
CA SER A 6 -14.87 5.57 -10.34
C SER A 6 -14.01 4.37 -10.74
N THR A 7 -14.68 3.29 -11.14
CA THR A 7 -14.06 2.03 -11.57
C THR A 7 -13.01 2.26 -12.66
N LEU A 8 -13.21 3.28 -13.50
CA LEU A 8 -12.28 3.69 -14.54
C LEU A 8 -10.98 4.29 -13.99
N ALA A 9 -11.03 5.17 -12.98
CA ALA A 9 -9.84 5.76 -12.38
C ALA A 9 -8.99 4.69 -11.67
N VAL A 10 -9.64 3.75 -10.97
CA VAL A 10 -8.98 2.60 -10.33
C VAL A 10 -8.38 1.66 -11.38
N SER A 11 -9.11 1.38 -12.46
CA SER A 11 -8.61 0.53 -13.55
C SER A 11 -7.40 1.17 -14.25
N LEU A 12 -7.43 2.49 -14.45
CA LEU A 12 -6.34 3.24 -15.05
C LEU A 12 -5.10 3.24 -14.14
N ALA A 13 -5.28 3.45 -12.84
CA ALA A 13 -4.19 3.37 -11.86
C ALA A 13 -3.50 1.99 -11.90
N LYS A 14 -4.27 0.92 -12.08
CA LYS A 14 -3.75 -0.46 -12.12
C LYS A 14 -3.04 -0.83 -13.44
N SER A 15 -3.11 0.00 -14.49
CA SER A 15 -2.68 -0.39 -15.85
C SER A 15 -1.17 -0.64 -16.06
N LYS A 16 -0.29 -0.26 -15.13
CA LYS A 16 1.17 -0.35 -15.32
C LYS A 16 1.95 -1.23 -14.34
N ASN A 17 1.36 -1.65 -13.21
CA ASN A 17 2.04 -2.54 -12.25
C ASN A 17 1.05 -3.08 -11.20
N ALA A 18 0.01 -3.78 -11.64
CA ALA A 18 -1.23 -4.03 -10.90
C ALA A 18 -1.12 -4.90 -9.62
N SER A 19 0.09 -5.27 -9.20
CA SER A 19 0.31 -6.22 -8.11
C SER A 19 1.36 -5.77 -7.10
N ARG A 20 2.13 -4.70 -7.40
CA ARG A 20 3.23 -4.25 -6.55
C ARG A 20 2.78 -3.17 -5.57
N CYS A 21 3.02 -3.40 -4.28
CA CYS A 21 2.69 -2.43 -3.23
C CYS A 21 3.69 -1.27 -3.20
N GLU A 22 3.19 -0.03 -3.15
CA GLU A 22 4.03 1.18 -3.05
C GLU A 22 4.70 1.40 -1.69
N ILE A 23 4.34 0.62 -0.65
CA ILE A 23 4.89 0.73 0.71
C ILE A 23 5.92 -0.37 0.97
N CYS A 24 5.53 -1.65 0.84
CA CYS A 24 6.43 -2.76 1.17
C CYS A 24 7.21 -3.31 -0.04
N ASP A 25 6.94 -2.85 -1.26
CA ASP A 25 7.50 -3.33 -2.52
C ASP A 25 7.19 -4.80 -2.87
N ASP A 26 6.39 -5.49 -2.05
CA ASP A 26 5.93 -6.85 -2.33
C ASP A 26 5.07 -6.86 -3.59
N ASP A 27 5.35 -7.81 -4.46
CA ASP A 27 4.51 -8.14 -5.60
C ASP A 27 3.57 -9.29 -5.21
N PHE A 28 2.27 -9.00 -5.16
CA PHE A 28 1.24 -9.95 -4.77
C PHE A 28 1.13 -11.12 -5.76
N ASN A 29 1.32 -10.87 -7.05
CA ASN A 29 1.29 -11.91 -8.07
C ASN A 29 2.52 -12.80 -7.98
N LEU A 30 3.70 -12.22 -7.73
CA LEU A 30 4.91 -13.01 -7.50
C LEU A 30 4.80 -13.86 -6.23
N ARG A 31 4.23 -13.32 -5.15
CA ARG A 31 4.13 -14.03 -3.86
C ARG A 31 3.03 -15.09 -3.86
N TYR A 32 1.88 -14.82 -4.48
CA TYR A 32 0.67 -15.63 -4.34
C TYR A 32 0.10 -16.18 -5.64
N GLY A 33 0.71 -15.86 -6.80
CA GLY A 33 0.27 -16.35 -8.12
C GLY A 33 -1.03 -15.74 -8.63
N ALA A 34 -1.48 -14.61 -8.07
CA ALA A 34 -2.71 -13.93 -8.47
C ALA A 34 -2.51 -12.40 -8.61
N PRO A 35 -2.95 -11.77 -9.73
CA PRO A 35 -2.81 -10.33 -9.91
C PRO A 35 -3.80 -9.56 -9.02
N TYR A 36 -3.30 -8.96 -7.94
CA TYR A 36 -4.14 -8.27 -6.98
C TYR A 36 -3.44 -7.09 -6.29
N ILE A 37 -4.14 -5.97 -6.17
CA ILE A 37 -3.74 -4.79 -5.40
C ILE A 37 -4.97 -3.95 -5.03
N GLU A 38 -4.92 -3.26 -3.91
CA GLU A 38 -5.97 -2.34 -3.45
C GLU A 38 -5.60 -0.90 -3.79
N ALA A 39 -6.59 -0.09 -4.16
CA ALA A 39 -6.40 1.34 -4.41
C ALA A 39 -6.83 2.12 -3.16
N HIS A 40 -5.92 2.91 -2.61
CA HIS A 40 -6.11 3.73 -1.42
C HIS A 40 -6.13 5.21 -1.79
N HIS A 41 -7.18 5.95 -1.41
CA HIS A 41 -7.25 7.39 -1.69
C HIS A 41 -6.26 8.16 -0.80
N ILE A 42 -5.33 8.88 -1.41
CA ILE A 42 -4.27 9.64 -0.72
C ILE A 42 -4.82 10.92 -0.07
N ILE A 43 -5.82 11.54 -0.69
CA ILE A 43 -6.45 12.78 -0.20
C ILE A 43 -7.90 12.48 0.18
N PRO A 44 -8.34 12.80 1.41
CA PRO A 44 -9.74 12.68 1.79
C PRO A 44 -10.64 13.53 0.89
N ILE A 45 -11.65 12.93 0.26
CA ILE A 45 -12.56 13.63 -0.68
C ILE A 45 -13.27 14.84 -0.01
N ALA A 46 -13.42 14.84 1.31
CA ALA A 46 -14.04 15.93 2.07
C ALA A 46 -13.28 17.28 2.00
N SER A 47 -12.02 17.30 1.54
CA SER A 47 -11.23 18.53 1.38
C SER A 47 -11.28 19.13 -0.03
N LYS A 48 -12.05 18.55 -0.96
CA LYS A 48 -12.05 18.95 -2.37
C LYS A 48 -13.34 19.70 -2.74
N ALA A 49 -13.20 20.82 -3.45
CA ALA A 49 -14.32 21.64 -3.93
C ALA A 49 -15.27 20.83 -4.84
N SER A 50 -16.50 21.32 -5.03
CA SER A 50 -17.63 20.62 -5.67
C SER A 50 -17.41 20.13 -7.11
N GLU A 51 -16.28 20.47 -7.76
CA GLU A 51 -15.93 20.08 -9.14
C GLU A 51 -14.65 19.24 -9.24
N TYR A 52 -14.31 18.48 -8.19
CA TYR A 52 -13.10 17.67 -8.24
C TYR A 52 -13.25 16.39 -9.08
N ARG A 53 -12.49 16.29 -10.18
CA ARG A 53 -12.35 15.05 -10.95
C ARG A 53 -11.31 14.14 -10.33
N VAL A 54 -11.74 12.97 -9.86
CA VAL A 54 -10.86 11.91 -9.37
C VAL A 54 -10.01 11.35 -10.51
N THR A 55 -8.69 11.31 -10.31
CA THR A 55 -7.70 10.81 -11.28
C THR A 55 -6.95 9.60 -10.72
N ALA A 56 -6.20 8.89 -11.58
CA ALA A 56 -5.35 7.79 -11.13
C ALA A 56 -4.30 8.21 -10.09
N ALA A 57 -3.86 9.49 -10.11
CA ALA A 57 -2.88 10.04 -9.18
C ALA A 57 -3.43 10.26 -7.76
N ASP A 58 -4.76 10.18 -7.57
CA ASP A 58 -5.39 10.26 -6.25
C ASP A 58 -5.28 8.97 -5.45
N PHE A 59 -4.79 7.90 -6.08
CA PHE A 59 -4.71 6.59 -5.49
C PHE A 59 -3.26 6.16 -5.30
N ALA A 60 -2.99 5.55 -4.15
CA ALA A 60 -1.86 4.69 -3.95
C ALA A 60 -2.26 3.22 -4.14
N LEU A 61 -1.38 2.42 -4.73
CA LEU A 61 -1.56 0.99 -4.91
C LEU A 61 -0.90 0.22 -3.76
N LEU A 62 -1.71 -0.40 -2.90
CA LEU A 62 -1.30 -1.03 -1.66
C LEU A 62 -1.72 -2.50 -1.59
N CYS A 63 -0.89 -3.35 -0.97
CA CYS A 63 -1.33 -4.70 -0.61
C CYS A 63 -2.35 -4.63 0.57
N PRO A 64 -3.16 -5.68 0.79
CA PRO A 64 -4.13 -5.72 1.90
C PRO A 64 -3.55 -5.33 3.27
N ASN A 65 -2.33 -5.78 3.54
CA ASN A 65 -1.67 -5.55 4.82
C ASN A 65 -1.29 -4.07 5.01
N CYS A 66 -0.61 -3.48 4.03
CA CYS A 66 -0.23 -2.07 4.08
C CYS A 66 -1.45 -1.15 4.03
N HIS A 67 -2.47 -1.51 3.23
CA HIS A 67 -3.70 -0.74 3.17
C HIS A 67 -4.43 -0.70 4.52
N LYS A 68 -4.56 -1.86 5.18
CA LYS A 68 -5.12 -1.93 6.52
C LYS A 68 -4.28 -1.14 7.54
N ALA A 69 -2.95 -1.25 7.47
CA ALA A 69 -2.05 -0.51 8.36
C ALA A 69 -2.24 1.01 8.23
N VAL A 70 -2.31 1.54 7.00
CA VAL A 70 -2.57 2.96 6.76
C VAL A 70 -3.85 3.41 7.43
N HIS A 71 -4.95 2.68 7.22
CA HIS A 71 -6.22 3.02 7.87
C HIS A 71 -6.19 2.93 9.40
N VAL A 72 -5.40 2.01 9.97
CA VAL A 72 -5.21 1.92 11.42
C VAL A 72 -4.46 3.15 11.95
N HIS A 73 -3.46 3.66 11.23
CA HIS A 73 -2.75 4.89 11.61
C HIS A 73 -3.61 6.14 11.45
N MET A 74 -4.35 6.28 10.34
CA MET A 74 -5.28 7.39 10.12
C MET A 74 -6.38 7.47 11.20
N ALA A 75 -6.78 6.33 11.76
CA ALA A 75 -7.77 6.29 12.86
C ALA A 75 -7.19 6.74 14.21
N LYS A 76 -5.86 6.75 14.37
CA LYS A 76 -5.16 7.06 15.63
C LYS A 76 -4.69 8.51 15.73
N GLY A 77 -4.64 9.26 14.63
CA GLY A 77 -4.20 10.65 14.62
C GLY A 77 -4.36 11.29 13.24
N SER A 78 -4.36 12.63 13.22
CA SER A 78 -4.55 13.49 12.04
C SER A 78 -3.33 13.55 11.12
N GLU A 79 -2.60 12.45 10.97
CA GLU A 79 -1.48 12.35 10.05
C GLU A 79 -2.01 12.09 8.63
N ASP A 80 -1.48 12.80 7.66
CA ASP A 80 -1.80 12.55 6.25
C ASP A 80 -1.16 11.23 5.77
N TYR A 81 -1.65 10.74 4.62
CA TYR A 81 -1.15 9.51 4.02
C TYR A 81 0.38 9.52 3.80
N THR A 82 0.95 10.68 3.45
CA THR A 82 2.37 10.80 3.13
C THR A 82 3.23 10.50 4.35
N HIS A 83 2.88 11.07 5.51
CA HIS A 83 3.59 10.79 6.75
C HIS A 83 3.51 9.31 7.14
N ILE A 84 2.31 8.72 7.07
CA ILE A 84 2.10 7.31 7.41
C ILE A 84 2.87 6.39 6.45
N LYS A 85 2.88 6.71 5.14
CA LYS A 85 3.64 5.98 4.13
C LYS A 85 5.12 5.95 4.47
N ASP A 86 5.71 7.10 4.79
CA ASP A 86 7.14 7.21 5.09
C ASP A 86 7.52 6.46 6.36
N MET A 87 6.72 6.59 7.42
CA MET A 87 6.93 5.85 8.67
C MET A 87 6.86 4.32 8.44
N LEU A 88 5.87 3.84 7.68
CA LEU A 88 5.75 2.42 7.37
C LEU A 88 6.93 1.91 6.51
N LYS A 89 7.36 2.71 5.52
CA LYS A 89 8.54 2.37 4.70
C LYS A 89 9.81 2.23 5.55
N GLN A 90 10.06 3.18 6.45
CA GLN A 90 11.21 3.17 7.35
C GLN A 90 11.16 1.96 8.31
N ARG A 91 9.98 1.65 8.85
CA ARG A 91 9.81 0.50 9.74
C ARG A 91 10.02 -0.84 9.02
N LEU A 92 9.54 -0.97 7.80
CA LEU A 92 9.69 -2.21 7.03
C LEU A 92 11.11 -2.38 6.46
N SER A 93 11.81 -1.30 6.14
CA SER A 93 13.21 -1.38 5.71
C SER A 93 14.14 -1.81 6.84
N SER A 94 13.89 -1.38 8.09
CA SER A 94 14.69 -1.81 9.25
C SER A 94 14.47 -3.27 9.62
N LEU A 95 13.25 -3.79 9.43
CA LEU A 95 12.94 -5.21 9.68
C LEU A 95 13.56 -6.15 8.64
N ARG A 96 13.67 -5.74 7.38
CA ARG A 96 14.26 -6.55 6.30
C ARG A 96 15.77 -6.83 6.46
N GLN A 97 16.45 -6.12 7.34
CA GLN A 97 17.89 -6.29 7.59
C GLN A 97 18.20 -7.41 8.59
N VAL A 98 17.19 -8.00 9.24
CA VAL A 98 17.38 -8.98 10.32
C VAL A 98 17.42 -10.43 9.82
N ASP A 99 17.04 -10.71 8.56
CA ASP A 99 16.88 -12.07 8.04
C ASP A 99 18.15 -12.66 7.34
N ILE A 100 19.32 -12.02 7.45
CA ILE A 100 20.56 -12.46 6.74
C ILE A 100 21.50 -13.33 7.61
N GLU A 101 21.19 -13.59 8.88
CA GLU A 101 22.02 -14.47 9.73
C GLU A 101 21.23 -15.64 10.34
N GLN A 102 21.05 -16.71 9.54
CA GLN A 102 21.11 -18.08 10.08
C GLN A 102 21.82 -19.00 9.08
N PRO A 103 23.12 -19.29 9.24
CA PRO A 103 23.71 -20.43 8.56
C PRO A 103 23.07 -21.70 9.09
N HIS A 104 22.54 -22.52 8.19
CA HIS A 104 22.05 -23.86 8.47
C HIS A 104 23.15 -24.68 9.16
N ALA A 105 23.08 -24.76 10.50
CA ALA A 105 23.87 -25.69 11.28
C ALA A 105 23.32 -27.10 11.05
N ASN A 106 23.96 -27.78 10.09
CA ASN A 106 23.98 -29.21 9.90
C ASN A 106 23.91 -29.96 11.26
N ARG A 107 22.88 -30.77 11.46
CA ARG A 107 22.93 -31.86 12.45
C ARG A 107 22.80 -33.18 11.71
N ALA A 108 23.97 -33.71 11.36
CA ALA A 108 24.21 -35.14 11.34
C ALA A 108 23.87 -35.72 12.72
N ARG A 109 22.92 -36.66 12.75
CA ARG A 109 22.94 -37.89 13.54
C ARG A 109 21.79 -38.79 13.12
#